data_AF-A0A7Y4ZHS9-F1
#
_entry.id   AF-A0A7Y4ZHS9-F1
#
_cell.length_a   1.000
_cell.length_b   1.000
_cell.length_c   1.000
_cell.angle_alpha   90.00
_cell.angle_beta   90.00
_cell.angle_gamma   90.00
#
_symmetry.space_group_name_H-M   'P 1'
#
loop_
_entity.id
_entity.type
_entity.pdbx_description
1 polymer ?
#
loop_
_entity_poly.entity_id
_entity_poly.type
_entity_poly.pdbx_seq_one_letter_code
_entity_poly.pdbx_strand_id
1 'polypeptide(L)'
;MRARAATSALAASLALSCGRPDAGEPQLPEPTRASVDAGGSSDGASSGALAAADAGPSEADDAGEPAAPCRAENDGAAAFDAYRATDDDFARRELYSWTSKEQAARMAKDGVLLWSTERAGNFRSEYLEALHRVAARKDEDGRLARVLLEHPTHLARRYAWTAAFATAAPRGVRSYGDVLVRIELAPDAIVGRFAPAERPALRFASLDGKAVPLAEATPARIAAIFHVRPPEGGKVAYREYIVSNPLLVQRFEVGTPTVQRELDREVALLRRSAADAQARAPFEASLAFKLPAYVFEPKKVAALATLLEGRKQTVPAYAHGESAMRPFCPGR
;
A
#
# COMPACT_ATOMS: atom_id res chain seq x y z
N MET A 1 62.85 17.99 -15.43
CA MET A 1 62.93 18.22 -13.96
C MET A 1 61.68 18.95 -13.52
N ARG A 2 61.04 18.44 -12.46
CA ARG A 2 59.77 18.90 -11.88
C ARG A 2 59.96 20.21 -11.10
N ALA A 3 58.96 21.09 -11.10
CA ALA A 3 58.53 21.81 -9.90
C ALA A 3 57.15 22.47 -10.12
N ARG A 4 56.14 21.95 -9.42
CA ARG A 4 54.89 22.65 -9.06
C ARG A 4 55.12 23.31 -7.70
N ALA A 5 54.59 24.51 -7.48
CA ALA A 5 54.06 24.94 -6.18
C ALA A 5 53.25 26.25 -6.33
N ALA A 6 51.94 26.17 -6.14
CA ALA A 6 51.10 27.32 -5.83
C ALA A 6 50.02 26.84 -4.83
N THR A 7 50.29 27.14 -3.56
CA THR A 7 49.46 26.99 -2.35
C THR A 7 49.85 28.20 -1.50
N SER A 8 49.03 28.94 -0.79
CA SER A 8 47.67 28.78 -0.29
C SER A 8 47.10 30.18 -0.04
N ALA A 9 45.79 30.35 -0.18
CA ALA A 9 45.07 31.53 0.29
C ALA A 9 44.39 31.24 1.64
N LEU A 10 44.40 32.29 2.47
CA LEU A 10 43.78 32.53 3.78
C LEU A 10 42.64 31.59 4.23
N ALA A 11 42.79 31.07 5.45
CA ALA A 11 41.68 30.70 6.32
C ALA A 11 41.64 31.70 7.49
N ALA A 12 40.52 32.41 7.64
CA ALA A 12 40.19 33.21 8.82
C ALA A 12 39.10 32.47 9.60
N SER A 13 39.43 32.06 10.83
CA SER A 13 38.52 31.46 11.79
C SER A 13 37.73 32.56 12.52
N LEU A 14 36.41 32.50 12.45
CA LEU A 14 35.51 33.21 13.37
C LEU A 14 34.66 32.17 14.09
N ALA A 15 34.98 31.98 15.36
CA ALA A 15 34.18 31.23 16.31
C ALA A 15 33.10 32.16 16.89
N LEU A 16 31.83 31.84 16.66
CA LEU A 16 30.73 32.31 17.51
C LEU A 16 30.09 31.09 18.17
N SER A 17 30.34 30.98 19.47
CA SER A 17 29.64 30.11 20.40
C SER A 17 28.37 30.83 20.84
N CYS A 18 27.20 30.27 20.51
CA CYS A 18 25.93 30.65 21.11
C CYS A 18 25.38 29.46 21.89
N GLY A 19 25.13 29.71 23.18
CA GLY A 19 24.69 28.72 24.16
C GLY A 19 23.34 28.08 23.82
N ARG A 20 23.22 26.83 24.25
CA ARG A 20 22.00 26.02 24.13
C ARG A 20 21.16 26.22 25.39
N PRO A 21 19.88 26.61 25.31
CA PRO A 21 18.99 26.55 26.46
C PRO A 21 18.57 25.11 26.71
N ASP A 22 18.49 24.78 28.00
CA ASP A 22 18.01 23.52 28.54
C ASP A 22 16.51 23.40 28.25
N ALA A 23 16.13 22.46 27.38
CA ALA A 23 14.74 22.18 27.06
C ALA A 23 14.34 20.92 27.82
N GLY A 24 13.60 21.13 28.91
CA GLY A 24 13.02 20.08 29.72
C GLY A 24 12.20 19.10 28.88
N GLU A 25 12.35 17.83 29.23
CA GLU A 25 11.67 16.69 28.65
C GLU A 25 10.14 16.82 28.86
N PRO A 26 9.32 16.84 27.80
CA PRO A 26 7.86 16.85 27.96
C PRO A 26 7.38 15.47 28.41
N GLN A 27 6.92 15.37 29.65
CA GLN A 27 6.14 14.24 30.13
C GLN A 27 4.86 14.12 29.30
N LEU A 28 4.70 13.00 28.61
CA LEU A 28 3.44 12.61 27.99
C LEU A 28 2.46 12.19 29.10
N PRO A 29 1.19 12.64 29.05
CA PRO A 29 0.20 12.23 30.03
C PRO A 29 -0.13 10.75 29.89
N GLU A 30 -0.17 10.05 31.03
CA GLU A 30 -0.68 8.68 31.09
C GLU A 30 -2.16 8.63 30.66
N PRO A 31 -2.58 7.58 29.92
CA PRO A 31 -3.97 7.45 29.51
C PRO A 31 -4.84 7.17 30.74
N THR A 32 -5.60 8.20 31.13
CA THR A 32 -6.67 8.09 32.11
C THR A 32 -7.74 7.13 31.59
N ARG A 33 -8.03 6.06 32.34
CA ARG A 33 -9.19 5.21 32.10
C ARG A 33 -10.45 6.04 32.32
N ALA A 34 -11.17 6.34 31.25
CA ALA A 34 -12.50 6.93 31.33
C ALA A 34 -13.55 5.81 31.30
N SER A 35 -14.37 5.83 32.34
CA SER A 35 -15.52 4.99 32.59
C SER A 35 -16.63 5.17 31.55
N VAL A 36 -17.41 4.09 31.44
CA VAL A 36 -18.72 3.97 30.80
C VAL A 36 -19.67 5.07 31.28
N ASP A 37 -20.47 5.62 30.36
CA ASP A 37 -21.86 5.97 30.66
C ASP A 37 -22.75 5.86 29.42
N ALA A 38 -23.94 5.35 29.67
CA ALA A 38 -25.01 5.03 28.72
C ALA A 38 -25.96 6.21 28.50
N GLY A 39 -26.68 6.18 27.38
CA GLY A 39 -27.97 6.88 27.26
C GLY A 39 -28.13 7.67 25.97
N GLY A 40 -29.24 7.44 25.26
CA GLY A 40 -29.71 8.35 24.21
C GLY A 40 -30.52 7.69 23.11
N SER A 41 -31.76 7.35 23.43
CA SER A 41 -32.82 7.01 22.47
C SER A 41 -33.22 8.24 21.64
N SER A 42 -33.56 8.09 20.36
CA SER A 42 -34.71 8.78 19.74
C SER A 42 -35.05 8.21 18.37
N ASP A 43 -36.35 7.97 18.23
CA ASP A 43 -37.08 7.51 17.05
C ASP A 43 -37.11 8.54 15.92
N GLY A 44 -37.31 8.06 14.69
CA GLY A 44 -37.57 8.92 13.53
C GLY A 44 -38.00 8.12 12.31
N ALA A 45 -39.30 7.84 12.23
CA ALA A 45 -39.97 7.24 11.08
C ALA A 45 -40.13 8.25 9.93
N SER A 46 -40.01 7.78 8.67
CA SER A 46 -40.91 8.25 7.61
C SER A 46 -41.04 7.23 6.49
N SER A 47 -42.28 6.84 6.23
CA SER A 47 -42.76 6.01 5.14
C SER A 47 -42.69 6.73 3.79
N GLY A 48 -42.44 5.97 2.72
CA GLY A 48 -42.57 6.43 1.34
C GLY A 48 -42.81 5.25 0.41
N ALA A 49 -44.08 4.86 0.28
CA ALA A 49 -44.57 3.82 -0.60
C ALA A 49 -45.18 4.44 -1.86
N LEU A 50 -44.70 4.05 -3.05
CA LEU A 50 -45.33 4.13 -4.38
C LEU A 50 -44.47 3.24 -5.30
N ALA A 51 -44.95 2.48 -6.28
CA ALA A 51 -46.24 1.97 -6.69
C ALA A 51 -45.92 0.82 -7.68
N ALA A 52 -46.83 -0.14 -7.80
CA ALA A 52 -46.72 -1.33 -8.62
C ALA A 52 -47.17 -1.08 -10.09
N ALA A 53 -46.57 -1.85 -11.00
CA ALA A 53 -47.10 -2.31 -12.31
C ALA A 53 -46.21 -3.50 -12.69
N ASP A 54 -46.60 -4.76 -12.75
CA ASP A 54 -47.77 -5.49 -13.29
C ASP A 54 -47.85 -5.60 -14.83
N ALA A 55 -48.08 -6.84 -15.27
CA ALA A 55 -48.18 -7.42 -16.63
C ALA A 55 -46.87 -7.56 -17.46
N GLY A 56 -46.42 -8.73 -17.91
CA GLY A 56 -46.98 -10.09 -17.85
C GLY A 56 -45.98 -11.12 -18.43
N PRO A 57 -46.21 -12.44 -18.27
CA PRO A 57 -45.31 -13.47 -18.73
C PRO A 57 -45.62 -13.85 -20.19
N SER A 58 -44.59 -13.81 -21.05
CA SER A 58 -44.62 -14.43 -22.38
C SER A 58 -43.95 -15.79 -22.26
N GLU A 59 -44.73 -16.85 -22.13
CA GLU A 59 -44.28 -18.23 -22.30
C GLU A 59 -43.97 -18.47 -23.79
N ALA A 60 -42.68 -18.48 -24.11
CA ALA A 60 -42.17 -19.11 -25.31
C ALA A 60 -41.38 -20.34 -24.87
N ASP A 61 -42.01 -21.51 -25.04
CA ASP A 61 -41.37 -22.82 -24.98
C ASP A 61 -40.33 -22.91 -26.11
N ASP A 62 -39.11 -22.46 -25.82
CA ASP A 62 -37.94 -22.82 -26.60
C ASP A 62 -37.28 -24.00 -25.88
N ALA A 63 -37.48 -25.20 -26.42
CA ALA A 63 -36.81 -26.42 -25.99
C ALA A 63 -35.33 -26.32 -26.39
N GLY A 64 -34.60 -25.50 -25.64
CA GLY A 64 -33.18 -25.30 -25.74
C GLY A 64 -32.46 -26.61 -25.50
N GLU A 65 -31.88 -27.13 -26.58
CA GLU A 65 -30.79 -28.10 -26.57
C GLU A 65 -29.86 -27.80 -25.39
N PRO A 66 -29.55 -28.76 -24.51
CA PRO A 66 -28.81 -28.50 -23.28
C PRO A 66 -27.47 -27.88 -23.66
N ALA A 67 -27.34 -26.58 -23.42
CA ALA A 67 -26.11 -25.84 -23.62
C ALA A 67 -25.01 -26.64 -22.94
N ALA A 68 -24.07 -27.16 -23.75
CA ALA A 68 -22.91 -27.84 -23.24
C ALA A 68 -22.36 -26.96 -22.10
N PRO A 69 -22.15 -27.52 -20.89
CA PRO A 69 -21.79 -26.71 -19.74
C PRO A 69 -20.60 -25.87 -20.17
N CYS A 70 -20.80 -24.54 -20.20
CA CYS A 70 -19.71 -23.60 -20.40
C CYS A 70 -18.64 -24.08 -19.43
N ARG A 71 -17.55 -24.64 -19.96
CA ARG A 71 -16.37 -24.93 -19.17
C ARG A 71 -15.91 -23.55 -18.74
N ALA A 72 -16.45 -23.07 -17.62
CA ALA A 72 -15.93 -21.93 -16.92
C ALA A 72 -14.44 -22.23 -16.83
N GLU A 73 -13.65 -21.43 -17.54
CA GLU A 73 -12.21 -21.58 -17.58
C GLU A 73 -11.75 -21.52 -16.12
N ASN A 74 -11.55 -22.71 -15.56
CA ASN A 74 -11.18 -22.96 -14.18
C ASN A 74 -9.70 -22.63 -13.99
N ASP A 75 -9.20 -21.58 -14.64
CA ASP A 75 -7.82 -21.19 -14.47
C ASP A 75 -7.71 -20.25 -13.27
N GLY A 76 -7.86 -20.85 -12.08
CA GLY A 76 -7.56 -20.18 -10.82
C GLY A 76 -6.12 -19.65 -10.77
N ALA A 77 -5.22 -20.19 -11.60
CA ALA A 77 -3.86 -19.72 -11.77
C ALA A 77 -3.81 -18.39 -12.56
N ALA A 78 -4.51 -18.30 -13.70
CA ALA A 78 -4.62 -17.06 -14.49
C ALA A 78 -5.24 -15.91 -13.68
N ALA A 79 -6.17 -16.20 -12.77
CA ALA A 79 -6.76 -15.18 -11.90
C ALA A 79 -5.75 -14.54 -10.93
N PHE A 80 -4.68 -15.25 -10.54
CA PHE A 80 -3.61 -14.68 -9.71
C PHE A 80 -2.61 -13.84 -10.50
N ASP A 81 -2.49 -14.04 -11.81
CA ASP A 81 -1.56 -13.26 -12.63
C ASP A 81 -1.89 -11.76 -12.62
N ALA A 82 -3.16 -11.39 -12.46
CA ALA A 82 -3.58 -10.00 -12.29
C ALA A 82 -3.01 -9.33 -11.02
N TYR A 83 -2.71 -10.12 -9.98
CA TYR A 83 -2.12 -9.64 -8.72
C TYR A 83 -0.60 -9.82 -8.67
N ARG A 84 -0.02 -10.52 -9.63
CA ARG A 84 1.43 -10.73 -9.71
C ARG A 84 2.11 -9.38 -9.83
N ALA A 85 3.22 -9.17 -9.12
CA ALA A 85 4.12 -8.04 -9.36
C ALA A 85 5.53 -8.61 -9.47
N THR A 86 6.18 -8.41 -10.61
CA THR A 86 7.51 -8.91 -10.92
C THR A 86 8.51 -7.76 -11.03
N ASP A 87 9.78 -8.10 -11.20
CA ASP A 87 10.83 -7.10 -11.34
C ASP A 87 10.72 -6.29 -12.65
N ASP A 88 10.09 -6.87 -13.67
CA ASP A 88 9.88 -6.26 -14.99
C ASP A 88 8.43 -5.76 -15.19
N ASP A 89 7.50 -6.18 -14.34
CA ASP A 89 6.08 -5.78 -14.36
C ASP A 89 5.61 -5.46 -12.94
N PHE A 90 5.87 -4.22 -12.52
CA PHE A 90 5.59 -3.73 -11.16
C PHE A 90 4.73 -2.46 -11.12
N ALA A 91 4.37 -1.86 -12.26
CA ALA A 91 3.57 -0.64 -12.24
C ALA A 91 2.11 -1.00 -11.96
N ARG A 92 1.56 -0.52 -10.84
CA ARG A 92 0.19 -0.85 -10.41
C ARG A 92 -0.57 0.41 -10.08
N ARG A 93 -1.71 0.59 -10.74
CA ARG A 93 -2.63 1.70 -10.48
C ARG A 93 -3.38 1.53 -9.16
N GLU A 94 -3.74 0.29 -8.85
CA GLU A 94 -4.50 -0.05 -7.65
C GLU A 94 -3.61 -0.80 -6.66
N LEU A 95 -3.66 -0.36 -5.41
CA LEU A 95 -2.88 -0.90 -4.31
C LEU A 95 -3.75 -1.02 -3.07
N TYR A 96 -3.41 -1.94 -2.19
CA TYR A 96 -4.15 -2.28 -0.98
C TYR A 96 -3.27 -2.19 0.25
N SER A 97 -3.80 -1.67 1.34
CA SER A 97 -3.10 -1.55 2.62
C SER A 97 -4.04 -1.94 3.76
N TRP A 98 -3.52 -2.62 4.78
CA TRP A 98 -4.26 -2.87 6.02
C TRP A 98 -3.90 -1.81 7.06
N THR A 99 -4.86 -1.45 7.90
CA THR A 99 -4.71 -0.42 8.93
C THR A 99 -5.60 -0.75 10.14
N SER A 100 -5.35 -0.12 11.30
CA SER A 100 -6.24 -0.28 12.46
C SER A 100 -7.56 0.49 12.29
N LYS A 101 -8.59 0.16 13.06
CA LYS A 101 -9.87 0.89 13.04
C LYS A 101 -9.73 2.36 13.39
N GLU A 102 -8.86 2.69 14.34
CA GLU A 102 -8.60 4.06 14.76
C GLU A 102 -7.95 4.87 13.63
N GLN A 103 -7.00 4.25 12.92
CA GLN A 103 -6.39 4.84 11.74
C GLN A 103 -7.40 5.00 10.60
N ALA A 104 -8.23 4.00 10.36
CA ALA A 104 -9.29 4.05 9.36
C ALA A 104 -10.31 5.17 9.65
N ALA A 105 -10.79 5.27 10.89
CA ALA A 105 -11.70 6.33 11.32
C ALA A 105 -11.06 7.71 11.14
N ARG A 106 -9.75 7.83 11.41
CA ARG A 106 -9.00 9.06 11.16
C ARG A 106 -8.89 9.38 9.67
N MET A 107 -8.59 8.41 8.80
CA MET A 107 -8.58 8.61 7.34
C MET A 107 -9.93 9.12 6.85
N ALA A 108 -11.01 8.51 7.33
CA ALA A 108 -12.37 8.89 6.98
C ALA A 108 -12.71 10.31 7.43
N LYS A 109 -12.25 10.70 8.63
CA LYS A 109 -12.48 12.02 9.21
C LYS A 109 -11.64 13.11 8.52
N ASP A 110 -10.35 12.86 8.34
CA ASP A 110 -9.38 13.89 7.94
C ASP A 110 -9.19 13.95 6.42
N GLY A 111 -9.57 12.90 5.68
CA GLY A 111 -9.32 12.78 4.24
C GLY A 111 -7.83 12.58 3.89
N VAL A 112 -6.99 12.18 4.86
CA VAL A 112 -5.53 12.06 4.69
C VAL A 112 -5.10 10.60 4.75
N LEU A 113 -4.56 10.08 3.63
CA LEU A 113 -4.05 8.70 3.54
C LEU A 113 -2.67 8.52 4.19
N LEU A 114 -1.77 9.51 4.00
CA LEU A 114 -0.35 9.46 4.37
C LEU A 114 -0.08 10.43 5.52
N TRP A 115 0.13 9.91 6.72
CA TRP A 115 0.50 10.72 7.90
C TRP A 115 1.76 10.21 8.61
N SER A 116 2.15 8.94 8.40
CA SER A 116 3.23 8.33 9.17
C SER A 116 4.57 8.70 8.55
N THR A 117 5.42 9.36 9.33
CA THR A 117 6.80 9.67 8.96
C THR A 117 7.75 8.78 9.75
N GLU A 118 8.99 8.65 9.30
CA GLU A 118 10.05 7.94 10.05
C GLU A 118 10.21 8.47 11.49
N ARG A 119 9.88 9.75 11.74
CA ARG A 119 9.98 10.36 13.06
C ARG A 119 8.87 9.94 14.03
N ALA A 120 7.77 9.36 13.53
CA ALA A 120 6.59 9.04 14.34
C ALA A 120 6.74 7.76 15.16
N GLY A 121 7.77 6.96 14.92
CA GLY A 121 8.09 5.80 15.75
C GLY A 121 9.58 5.52 15.64
N ASN A 122 10.21 5.08 16.74
CA ASN A 122 11.63 4.72 16.79
C ASN A 122 11.98 3.46 15.95
N PHE A 123 11.29 3.25 14.83
CA PHE A 123 11.41 2.13 13.93
C PHE A 123 11.80 2.63 12.55
N ARG A 124 13.00 2.26 12.10
CA ARG A 124 13.41 2.41 10.71
C ARG A 124 13.02 1.15 9.95
N SER A 125 12.28 1.32 8.86
CA SER A 125 11.94 0.20 7.99
C SER A 125 13.15 -0.28 7.19
N GLU A 126 13.13 -1.54 6.78
CA GLU A 126 14.15 -2.11 5.88
C GLU A 126 14.26 -1.33 4.56
N TYR A 127 13.14 -0.83 4.02
CA TYR A 127 13.13 0.11 2.89
C TYR A 127 13.98 1.37 3.16
N LEU A 128 13.77 2.05 4.30
CA LEU A 128 14.51 3.26 4.64
C LEU A 128 15.99 2.97 4.87
N GLU A 129 16.33 1.86 5.54
CA GLU A 129 17.72 1.44 5.70
C GLU A 129 18.41 1.23 4.35
N ALA A 130 17.75 0.52 3.42
CA ALA A 130 18.25 0.31 2.08
C ALA A 130 18.39 1.62 1.30
N LEU A 131 17.40 2.50 1.41
CA LEU A 131 17.40 3.80 0.74
C LEU A 131 18.55 4.68 1.25
N HIS A 132 18.82 4.71 2.56
CA HIS A 132 19.98 5.41 3.13
C HIS A 132 21.32 4.86 2.62
N ARG A 133 21.46 3.53 2.47
CA ARG A 133 22.67 2.93 1.90
C ARG A 133 22.88 3.36 0.45
N VAL A 134 21.82 3.39 -0.36
CA VAL A 134 21.90 3.85 -1.76
C VAL A 134 22.16 5.36 -1.82
N ALA A 135 21.55 6.15 -0.94
CA ALA A 135 21.75 7.59 -0.83
C ALA A 135 23.20 8.00 -0.50
N ALA A 136 24.02 7.12 0.07
CA ALA A 136 25.45 7.35 0.29
C ALA A 136 26.29 7.25 -1.01
N ARG A 137 25.72 6.75 -2.12
CA ARG A 137 26.40 6.67 -3.41
C ARG A 137 26.54 8.06 -4.06
N LYS A 138 27.55 8.18 -4.93
CA LYS A 138 27.86 9.41 -5.69
C LYS A 138 27.31 9.39 -7.13
N ASP A 139 26.53 8.37 -7.47
CA ASP A 139 25.89 8.18 -8.78
C ASP A 139 24.47 8.77 -8.82
N GLU A 140 23.77 8.60 -9.94
CA GLU A 140 22.42 9.15 -10.13
C GLU A 140 21.38 8.49 -9.20
N ASP A 141 21.53 7.19 -8.93
CA ASP A 141 20.70 6.48 -7.95
C ASP A 141 20.86 7.07 -6.55
N GLY A 142 22.10 7.36 -6.14
CA GLY A 142 22.37 8.01 -4.86
C GLY A 142 21.78 9.40 -4.76
N ARG A 143 21.78 10.17 -5.86
CA ARG A 143 21.11 11.48 -5.92
C ARG A 143 19.59 11.31 -5.74
N LEU A 144 18.95 10.41 -6.47
CA LEU A 144 17.50 10.22 -6.38
C LEU A 144 17.06 9.63 -5.03
N ALA A 145 17.84 8.72 -4.45
CA ALA A 145 17.58 8.18 -3.12
C ALA A 145 17.60 9.26 -2.03
N ARG A 146 18.53 10.23 -2.09
CA ARG A 146 18.51 11.41 -1.18
C ARG A 146 17.24 12.21 -1.35
N VAL A 147 16.80 12.45 -2.58
CA VAL A 147 15.56 13.17 -2.85
C VAL A 147 14.34 12.42 -2.28
N LEU A 148 14.24 11.10 -2.45
CA LEU A 148 13.16 10.29 -1.86
C LEU A 148 13.17 10.27 -0.32
N LEU A 149 14.31 10.51 0.30
CA LEU A 149 14.46 10.63 1.76
C LEU A 149 14.07 12.00 2.30
N GLU A 150 14.38 13.06 1.56
CA GLU A 150 14.34 14.45 2.05
C GLU A 150 13.16 15.26 1.51
N HIS A 151 12.64 14.92 0.33
CA HIS A 151 11.60 15.70 -0.32
C HIS A 151 10.28 15.64 0.47
N PRO A 152 9.63 16.79 0.76
CA PRO A 152 8.46 16.85 1.64
C PRO A 152 7.32 15.90 1.23
N THR A 153 7.06 15.77 -0.07
CA THR A 153 6.01 14.88 -0.57
C THR A 153 6.31 13.41 -0.38
N HIS A 154 7.52 12.99 -0.03
CA HIS A 154 7.88 11.58 0.14
C HIS A 154 8.15 11.20 1.61
N LEU A 155 8.05 12.14 2.55
CA LEU A 155 8.35 11.88 3.97
C LEU A 155 7.31 10.96 4.62
N ALA A 156 6.03 11.20 4.33
CA ALA A 156 4.94 10.37 4.79
C ALA A 156 4.80 9.15 3.86
N ARG A 157 4.68 7.96 4.43
CA ARG A 157 4.71 6.71 3.65
C ARG A 157 3.67 5.72 4.15
N ARG A 158 3.12 4.93 3.22
CA ARG A 158 2.24 3.81 3.52
C ARG A 158 2.69 2.58 2.73
N TYR A 159 2.79 1.46 3.42
CA TYR A 159 3.07 0.17 2.80
C TYR A 159 1.80 -0.41 2.20
N ALA A 160 1.90 -0.92 0.98
CA ALA A 160 0.79 -1.44 0.22
C ALA A 160 1.20 -2.62 -0.67
N TRP A 161 0.20 -3.30 -1.21
CA TRP A 161 0.33 -4.53 -1.98
C TRP A 161 -0.66 -4.56 -3.15
N THR A 162 -0.45 -5.49 -4.08
CA THR A 162 -1.34 -5.66 -5.24
C THR A 162 -2.66 -6.33 -4.91
N ALA A 163 -2.75 -7.04 -3.79
CA ALA A 163 -3.94 -7.74 -3.32
C ALA A 163 -4.14 -7.54 -1.81
N ALA A 164 -5.39 -7.57 -1.35
CA ALA A 164 -5.75 -7.51 0.05
C ALA A 164 -5.23 -8.76 0.81
N PHE A 165 -5.26 -9.95 0.21
CA PHE A 165 -4.79 -11.18 0.84
C PHE A 165 -3.28 -11.21 1.11
N ALA A 166 -2.48 -10.39 0.40
CA ALA A 166 -1.02 -10.48 0.41
C ALA A 166 -0.38 -10.28 1.79
N THR A 167 -1.05 -9.55 2.69
CA THR A 167 -0.61 -9.31 4.07
C THR A 167 -1.72 -9.39 5.11
N ALA A 168 -2.83 -10.04 4.75
CA ALA A 168 -3.92 -10.23 5.69
C ALA A 168 -3.46 -11.10 6.88
N ALA A 169 -2.64 -12.13 6.67
CA ALA A 169 -2.15 -12.94 7.79
C ALA A 169 -1.09 -12.17 8.63
N PRO A 170 -1.23 -12.13 9.97
CA PRO A 170 -0.29 -11.43 10.84
C PRO A 170 1.12 -12.03 10.72
N ARG A 171 2.14 -11.19 10.88
CA ARG A 171 3.54 -11.61 10.88
C ARG A 171 4.05 -11.69 12.31
N GLY A 172 3.95 -12.88 12.91
CA GLY A 172 4.26 -13.08 14.33
C GLY A 172 3.31 -12.26 15.19
N VAL A 173 3.84 -11.46 16.11
CA VAL A 173 3.05 -10.59 17.01
C VAL A 173 2.58 -9.28 16.35
N ARG A 174 3.07 -8.96 15.14
CA ARG A 174 2.71 -7.71 14.45
C ARG A 174 1.53 -7.93 13.50
N SER A 175 0.51 -7.11 13.67
CA SER A 175 -0.63 -7.01 12.76
C SER A 175 -0.58 -5.67 12.03
N TYR A 176 -0.96 -5.65 10.76
CA TYR A 176 -1.20 -4.41 10.01
C TYR A 176 -2.60 -3.84 10.27
N GLY A 177 -3.40 -4.49 11.12
CA GLY A 177 -4.78 -4.13 11.40
C GLY A 177 -5.78 -4.98 10.60
N ASP A 178 -7.07 -4.66 10.76
CA ASP A 178 -8.21 -5.43 10.26
C ASP A 178 -9.08 -4.64 9.28
N VAL A 179 -8.71 -3.39 8.97
CA VAL A 179 -9.44 -2.56 8.01
C VAL A 179 -8.65 -2.42 6.71
N LEU A 180 -9.29 -2.77 5.59
CA LEU A 180 -8.70 -2.62 4.27
C LEU A 180 -8.86 -1.19 3.74
N VAL A 181 -7.78 -0.67 3.17
CA VAL A 181 -7.72 0.57 2.40
C VAL A 181 -7.41 0.21 0.95
N ARG A 182 -8.28 0.62 0.03
CA ARG A 182 -8.01 0.61 -1.41
C ARG A 182 -7.42 1.96 -1.79
N ILE A 183 -6.32 1.96 -2.54
CA ILE A 183 -5.59 3.16 -2.98
C ILE A 183 -5.51 3.12 -4.49
N GLU A 184 -5.91 4.20 -5.14
CA GLU A 184 -5.78 4.37 -6.58
C GLU A 184 -4.84 5.54 -6.89
N LEU A 185 -3.83 5.25 -7.72
CA LEU A 185 -2.85 6.23 -8.17
C LEU A 185 -3.39 7.06 -9.34
N ALA A 186 -2.89 8.30 -9.45
CA ALA A 186 -3.20 9.19 -10.57
C ALA A 186 -2.78 8.57 -11.92
N PRO A 187 -3.54 8.78 -13.02
CA PRO A 187 -3.24 8.15 -14.31
C PRO A 187 -1.85 8.44 -14.89
N ASP A 188 -1.29 9.60 -14.55
CA ASP A 188 0.02 10.10 -15.01
C ASP A 188 1.18 9.79 -14.03
N ALA A 189 0.88 9.09 -12.92
CA ALA A 189 1.87 8.64 -11.97
C ALA A 189 2.88 7.66 -12.59
N ILE A 190 4.09 7.68 -12.05
CA ILE A 190 5.08 6.63 -12.28
C ILE A 190 5.36 5.87 -10.99
N VAL A 191 5.71 4.60 -11.14
CA VAL A 191 6.16 3.73 -10.06
C VAL A 191 7.65 3.48 -10.24
N GLY A 192 8.42 3.55 -9.15
CA GLY A 192 9.83 3.17 -9.15
C GLY A 192 10.04 1.77 -8.62
N ARG A 193 10.78 0.91 -9.32
CA ARG A 193 11.29 -0.35 -8.79
C ARG A 193 12.64 -0.11 -8.13
N PHE A 194 12.75 -0.50 -6.86
CA PHE A 194 13.94 -0.31 -6.04
C PHE A 194 14.53 -1.65 -5.63
N ALA A 195 15.69 -2.01 -6.18
CA ALA A 195 16.51 -3.10 -5.65
C ALA A 195 17.91 -2.57 -5.28
N PRO A 196 18.20 -2.42 -3.99
CA PRO A 196 19.41 -1.74 -3.53
C PRO A 196 20.72 -2.45 -3.94
N ALA A 197 20.67 -3.76 -4.19
CA ALA A 197 21.84 -4.55 -4.59
C ALA A 197 22.19 -4.42 -6.08
N GLU A 198 21.30 -3.89 -6.91
CA GLU A 198 21.48 -3.83 -8.36
C GLU A 198 22.08 -2.50 -8.83
N ARG A 199 22.47 -2.49 -10.12
CA ARG A 199 22.87 -1.29 -10.87
C ARG A 199 22.19 -1.32 -12.25
N PRO A 200 21.28 -0.36 -12.55
CA PRO A 200 20.79 0.68 -11.64
C PRO A 200 19.93 0.09 -10.51
N ALA A 201 19.98 0.71 -9.33
CA ALA A 201 19.18 0.35 -8.17
C ALA A 201 17.74 0.83 -8.28
N LEU A 202 17.50 1.91 -9.02
CA LEU A 202 16.18 2.47 -9.30
C LEU A 202 15.87 2.36 -10.80
N ARG A 203 14.68 1.85 -11.14
CA ARG A 203 14.10 1.87 -12.49
C ARG A 203 12.67 2.37 -12.38
N PHE A 204 12.14 2.97 -13.44
CA PHE A 204 10.80 3.57 -13.40
C PHE A 204 9.95 3.07 -14.55
N ALA A 205 8.66 2.96 -14.29
CA ALA A 205 7.66 2.68 -15.31
C ALA A 205 6.39 3.50 -15.07
N SER A 206 5.72 3.89 -16.15
CA SER A 206 4.36 4.43 -16.11
C SER A 206 3.35 3.32 -15.81
N LEU A 207 2.11 3.69 -15.47
CA LEU A 207 1.05 2.74 -15.13
C LEU A 207 0.62 1.82 -16.28
N ASP A 208 0.98 2.13 -17.53
CA ASP A 208 0.82 1.27 -18.71
C ASP A 208 2.04 0.35 -18.94
N GLY A 209 2.99 0.31 -18.01
CA GLY A 209 4.16 -0.59 -18.04
C GLY A 209 5.33 -0.10 -18.90
N LYS A 210 5.24 1.09 -19.51
CA LYS A 210 6.36 1.62 -20.31
C LYS A 210 7.49 2.10 -19.40
N ALA A 211 8.72 1.75 -19.75
CA ALA A 211 9.90 2.23 -19.06
C ALA A 211 10.00 3.76 -19.15
N VAL A 212 10.31 4.41 -18.01
CA VAL A 212 10.50 5.85 -17.90
C VAL A 212 11.97 6.15 -17.63
N PRO A 213 12.63 7.00 -18.45
CA PRO A 213 14.02 7.39 -18.23
C PRO A 213 14.21 8.06 -16.87
N LEU A 214 15.37 7.85 -16.25
CA LEU A 214 15.68 8.42 -14.93
C LEU A 214 15.58 9.96 -14.91
N ALA A 215 15.92 10.62 -16.01
CA ALA A 215 15.82 12.08 -16.15
C ALA A 215 14.37 12.61 -16.05
N GLU A 216 13.38 11.78 -16.37
CA GLU A 216 11.95 12.12 -16.29
C GLU A 216 11.32 11.74 -14.93
N ALA A 217 12.02 10.95 -14.12
CA ALA A 217 11.57 10.47 -12.82
C ALA A 217 11.73 11.53 -11.73
N THR A 218 11.01 12.64 -11.87
CA THR A 218 10.99 13.71 -10.88
C THR A 218 10.15 13.31 -9.65
N PRO A 219 10.44 13.86 -8.45
CA PRO A 219 9.66 13.56 -7.23
C PRO A 219 8.16 13.82 -7.40
N ALA A 220 7.81 14.85 -8.17
CA ALA A 220 6.43 15.22 -8.45
C ALA A 220 5.66 14.16 -9.27
N ARG A 221 6.36 13.25 -9.96
CA ARG A 221 5.75 12.17 -10.77
C ARG A 221 5.79 10.80 -10.10
N ILE A 222 6.66 10.59 -9.11
CA ILE A 222 6.82 9.30 -8.43
C ILE A 222 5.71 9.14 -7.38
N ALA A 223 4.78 8.21 -7.60
CA ALA A 223 3.70 7.94 -6.65
C ALA A 223 4.09 6.92 -5.59
N ALA A 224 4.70 5.82 -6.04
CA ALA A 224 5.04 4.68 -5.21
C ALA A 224 6.40 4.07 -5.61
N ILE A 225 7.01 3.38 -4.65
CA ILE A 225 8.22 2.58 -4.88
C ILE A 225 7.91 1.10 -4.62
N PHE A 226 8.07 0.26 -5.63
CA PHE A 226 8.09 -1.19 -5.52
C PHE A 226 9.47 -1.64 -5.02
N HIS A 227 9.56 -1.95 -3.73
CA HIS A 227 10.81 -2.39 -3.09
C HIS A 227 10.98 -3.89 -3.26
N VAL A 228 12.09 -4.28 -3.88
CA VAL A 228 12.49 -5.67 -4.09
C VAL A 228 13.67 -5.99 -3.18
N ARG A 229 13.48 -6.95 -2.27
CA ARG A 229 14.58 -7.54 -1.51
C ARG A 229 14.91 -8.93 -2.06
N PRO A 230 16.13 -9.16 -2.59
CA PRO A 230 16.57 -10.51 -2.91
C PRO A 230 16.73 -11.34 -1.64
N PRO A 231 16.62 -12.68 -1.72
CA PRO A 231 16.86 -13.55 -0.58
C PRO A 231 18.36 -13.57 -0.25
N GLU A 232 18.81 -12.70 0.65
CA GLU A 232 20.21 -12.64 1.11
C GLU A 232 20.31 -13.07 2.58
N GLY A 233 21.30 -13.91 2.90
CA GLY A 233 21.60 -14.32 4.28
C GLY A 233 20.44 -15.06 4.99
N GLY A 234 19.66 -15.87 4.27
CA GLY A 234 18.50 -16.58 4.83
C GLY A 234 17.27 -15.70 5.09
N LYS A 235 17.31 -14.41 4.70
CA LYS A 235 16.13 -13.54 4.76
C LYS A 235 15.17 -13.89 3.63
N VAL A 236 13.88 -13.88 3.97
CA VAL A 236 12.80 -14.10 3.00
C VAL A 236 12.78 -12.99 1.95
N ALA A 237 12.78 -13.37 0.67
CA ALA A 237 12.50 -12.43 -0.40
C ALA A 237 11.13 -11.80 -0.17
N TYR A 238 11.05 -10.47 -0.27
CA TYR A 238 9.79 -9.76 -0.13
C TYR A 238 9.70 -8.60 -1.10
N ARG A 239 8.44 -8.27 -1.41
CA ARG A 239 7.99 -7.29 -2.37
C ARG A 239 6.90 -6.47 -1.71
N GLU A 240 7.10 -5.17 -1.65
CA GLU A 240 6.09 -4.25 -1.11
C GLU A 240 6.10 -2.94 -1.88
N TYR A 241 4.96 -2.27 -1.92
CA TYR A 241 4.85 -0.91 -2.43
C TYR A 241 4.94 0.07 -1.27
N ILE A 242 5.70 1.14 -1.48
CA ILE A 242 5.78 2.29 -0.59
C ILE A 242 5.09 3.44 -1.30
N VAL A 243 3.81 3.63 -1.02
CA VAL A 243 3.06 4.82 -1.47
C VAL A 243 3.58 5.98 -0.66
N SER A 244 4.15 6.98 -1.33
CA SER A 244 4.83 8.08 -0.65
C SER A 244 4.36 9.45 -1.08
N ASN A 245 3.88 9.64 -2.30
CA ASN A 245 3.45 10.96 -2.78
C ASN A 245 1.92 11.13 -2.73
N PRO A 246 1.37 11.93 -1.79
CA PRO A 246 -0.07 12.10 -1.65
C PRO A 246 -0.71 12.86 -2.83
N LEU A 247 0.07 13.65 -3.57
CA LEU A 247 -0.43 14.41 -4.73
C LEU A 247 -0.73 13.51 -5.93
N LEU A 248 -0.20 12.28 -5.94
CA LEU A 248 -0.42 11.29 -6.99
C LEU A 248 -1.33 10.13 -6.54
N VAL A 249 -2.02 10.31 -5.41
CA VAL A 249 -3.12 9.44 -5.01
C VAL A 249 -4.40 10.07 -5.53
N GLN A 250 -4.98 9.44 -6.56
CA GLN A 250 -6.23 9.91 -7.16
C GLN A 250 -7.39 9.78 -6.18
N ARG A 251 -7.50 8.63 -5.53
CA ARG A 251 -8.52 8.34 -4.52
C ARG A 251 -8.06 7.25 -3.58
N PHE A 252 -8.63 7.23 -2.38
CA PHE A 252 -8.57 6.07 -1.51
C PHE A 252 -9.93 5.79 -0.88
N GLU A 253 -10.19 4.53 -0.57
CA GLU A 253 -11.48 4.06 -0.04
C GLU A 253 -11.25 3.17 1.17
N VAL A 254 -12.11 3.31 2.18
CA VAL A 254 -12.06 2.54 3.43
C VAL A 254 -13.48 2.11 3.78
N GLY A 255 -13.71 0.80 3.95
CA GLY A 255 -15.03 0.28 4.35
C GLY A 255 -16.18 0.58 3.38
N THR A 256 -15.88 0.92 2.12
CA THR A 256 -16.91 1.22 1.11
C THR A 256 -17.47 -0.07 0.50
N PRO A 257 -18.63 -0.03 -0.18
CA PRO A 257 -19.12 -1.18 -0.96
C PRO A 257 -18.12 -1.66 -2.02
N THR A 258 -17.29 -0.77 -2.58
CA THR A 258 -16.20 -1.15 -3.50
C THR A 258 -15.16 -2.02 -2.81
N VAL A 259 -14.70 -1.60 -1.62
CA VAL A 259 -13.75 -2.37 -0.80
C VAL A 259 -14.33 -3.74 -0.41
N GLN A 260 -15.62 -3.79 -0.06
CA GLN A 260 -16.28 -5.06 0.29
C GLN A 260 -16.39 -6.01 -0.92
N ARG A 261 -16.76 -5.49 -2.09
CA ARG A 261 -16.79 -6.30 -3.33
C ARG A 261 -15.41 -6.86 -3.68
N GLU A 262 -14.35 -6.09 -3.45
CA GLU A 262 -12.99 -6.59 -3.69
C GLU A 262 -12.63 -7.71 -2.70
N LEU A 263 -12.95 -7.55 -1.41
CA LEU A 263 -12.79 -8.62 -0.43
C LEU A 263 -13.59 -9.87 -0.79
N ASP A 264 -14.84 -9.72 -1.25
CA ASP A 264 -15.66 -10.84 -1.74
C ASP A 264 -14.99 -11.55 -2.92
N ARG A 265 -14.49 -10.79 -3.89
CA ARG A 265 -13.80 -11.30 -5.07
C ARG A 265 -12.54 -12.07 -4.70
N GLU A 266 -11.70 -11.52 -3.82
CA GLU A 266 -10.47 -12.17 -3.37
C GLU A 266 -10.76 -13.41 -2.51
N VAL A 267 -11.76 -13.37 -1.61
CA VAL A 267 -12.20 -14.56 -0.86
C VAL A 267 -12.66 -15.66 -1.80
N ALA A 268 -13.46 -15.33 -2.81
CA ALA A 268 -13.93 -16.28 -3.80
C ALA A 268 -12.76 -16.88 -4.60
N LEU A 269 -11.79 -16.04 -4.98
CA LEU A 269 -10.55 -16.49 -5.63
C LEU A 269 -9.79 -17.48 -4.74
N LEU A 270 -9.48 -17.12 -3.50
CA LEU A 270 -8.75 -17.98 -2.56
C LEU A 270 -9.49 -19.31 -2.32
N ARG A 271 -10.82 -19.30 -2.18
CA ARG A 271 -11.61 -20.53 -2.02
C ARG A 271 -11.51 -21.45 -3.24
N ARG A 272 -11.63 -20.89 -4.45
CA ARG A 272 -11.46 -21.67 -5.70
C ARG A 272 -10.05 -22.25 -5.78
N SER A 273 -9.04 -21.45 -5.49
CA SER A 273 -7.65 -21.88 -5.55
C SER A 273 -7.30 -22.90 -4.46
N ALA A 274 -7.90 -22.84 -3.28
CA ALA A 274 -7.74 -23.88 -2.27
C ALA A 274 -8.29 -25.24 -2.72
N ALA A 275 -9.24 -25.26 -3.68
CA ALA A 275 -9.75 -26.50 -4.27
C ALA A 275 -8.92 -27.00 -5.46
N ASP A 276 -8.01 -26.18 -6.00
CA ASP A 276 -7.23 -26.48 -7.21
C ASP A 276 -5.71 -26.50 -6.94
N ALA A 277 -5.10 -27.68 -7.06
CA ALA A 277 -3.67 -27.86 -6.86
C ALA A 277 -2.80 -27.15 -7.92
N GLN A 278 -3.35 -26.82 -9.10
CA GLN A 278 -2.60 -26.16 -10.17
C GLN A 278 -2.36 -24.66 -9.92
N ALA A 279 -3.10 -24.03 -8.99
CA ALA A 279 -2.99 -22.60 -8.68
C ALA A 279 -1.73 -22.18 -7.89
N ARG A 280 -0.76 -23.09 -7.68
CA ARG A 280 0.40 -22.88 -6.79
C ARG A 280 1.39 -21.81 -7.23
N ALA A 281 1.89 -21.87 -8.46
CA ALA A 281 2.99 -21.01 -8.89
C ALA A 281 2.59 -19.53 -9.03
N PRO A 282 1.43 -19.18 -9.63
CA PRO A 282 0.98 -17.79 -9.70
C PRO A 282 0.69 -17.19 -8.31
N PHE A 283 0.19 -17.99 -7.37
CA PHE A 283 -0.02 -17.54 -5.99
C PHE A 283 1.29 -17.09 -5.34
N GLU A 284 2.35 -17.89 -5.38
CA GLU A 284 3.64 -17.52 -4.78
C GLU A 284 4.26 -16.25 -5.40
N ALA A 285 3.99 -15.97 -6.68
CA ALA A 285 4.47 -14.78 -7.37
C ALA A 285 3.66 -13.51 -7.06
N SER A 286 2.40 -13.66 -6.62
CA SER A 286 1.51 -12.56 -6.21
C SER A 286 1.76 -12.07 -4.78
N LEU A 287 2.47 -12.86 -3.98
CA LEU A 287 2.60 -12.59 -2.56
C LEU A 287 3.74 -11.62 -2.24
N ALA A 288 3.45 -10.76 -1.26
CA ALA A 288 4.39 -9.83 -0.68
C ALA A 288 5.60 -10.52 -0.02
N PHE A 289 5.40 -11.72 0.52
CA PHE A 289 6.40 -12.42 1.31
C PHE A 289 6.44 -13.91 0.94
N LYS A 290 7.63 -14.47 0.74
CA LYS A 290 7.84 -15.93 0.76
C LYS A 290 8.04 -16.45 2.20
N LEU A 291 7.10 -16.19 3.10
CA LEU A 291 7.13 -16.78 4.46
C LEU A 291 6.46 -18.16 4.44
N PRO A 292 6.78 -19.06 5.40
CA PRO A 292 6.07 -20.33 5.53
C PRO A 292 4.54 -20.20 5.58
N ALA A 293 4.02 -19.11 6.16
CA ALA A 293 2.58 -18.81 6.23
C ALA A 293 1.94 -18.49 4.86
N TYR A 294 2.77 -18.14 3.87
CA TYR A 294 2.37 -17.74 2.51
C TYR A 294 2.89 -18.72 1.44
N VAL A 295 3.41 -19.89 1.85
CA VAL A 295 3.59 -21.01 0.93
C VAL A 295 2.20 -21.49 0.52
N PHE A 296 1.99 -21.71 -0.78
CA PHE A 296 0.73 -22.26 -1.25
C PHE A 296 0.53 -23.67 -0.67
N GLU A 297 -0.30 -23.74 0.35
CA GLU A 297 -0.86 -24.97 0.87
C GLU A 297 -2.38 -24.77 0.90
N PRO A 298 -3.18 -25.66 0.29
CA PRO A 298 -4.64 -25.52 0.25
C PRO A 298 -5.27 -25.13 1.58
N LYS A 299 -4.81 -25.72 2.69
CA LYS A 299 -5.26 -25.39 4.05
C LYS A 299 -4.95 -23.95 4.47
N LYS A 300 -3.75 -23.44 4.13
CA LYS A 300 -3.35 -22.05 4.43
C LYS A 300 -4.12 -21.05 3.56
N VAL A 301 -4.34 -21.37 2.29
CA VAL A 301 -5.15 -20.55 1.37
C VAL A 301 -6.60 -20.48 1.85
N ALA A 302 -7.18 -21.61 2.27
CA ALA A 302 -8.52 -21.63 2.88
C ALA A 302 -8.58 -20.83 4.19
N ALA A 303 -7.56 -20.94 5.05
CA ALA A 303 -7.47 -20.14 6.28
C ALA A 303 -7.38 -18.63 5.99
N LEU A 304 -6.67 -18.24 4.93
CA LEU A 304 -6.59 -16.85 4.47
C LEU A 304 -7.95 -16.34 3.97
N ALA A 305 -8.71 -17.17 3.25
CA ALA A 305 -10.07 -16.85 2.84
C ALA A 305 -11.00 -16.63 4.04
N THR A 306 -10.93 -17.51 5.05
CA THR A 306 -11.69 -17.35 6.31
C THR A 306 -11.27 -16.09 7.07
N LEU A 307 -9.97 -15.78 7.09
CA LEU A 307 -9.46 -14.58 7.74
C LEU A 307 -9.99 -13.30 7.06
N LEU A 308 -9.96 -13.25 5.73
CA LEU A 308 -10.52 -12.11 4.98
C LEU A 308 -12.02 -11.97 5.19
N GLU A 309 -12.77 -13.07 5.20
CA GLU A 309 -14.20 -13.07 5.48
C GLU A 309 -14.51 -12.45 6.86
N GLY A 310 -13.78 -12.87 7.90
CA GLY A 310 -13.96 -12.33 9.25
C GLY A 310 -13.67 -10.84 9.36
N ARG A 311 -12.85 -10.27 8.46
CA ARG A 311 -12.52 -8.83 8.43
C ARG A 311 -13.55 -7.97 7.72
N LYS A 312 -14.50 -8.54 6.97
CA LYS A 312 -15.56 -7.76 6.32
C LYS A 312 -16.47 -7.04 7.32
N GLN A 313 -16.56 -7.56 8.55
CA GLN A 313 -17.61 -7.23 9.51
C GLN A 313 -17.34 -6.01 10.42
N THR A 314 -16.23 -5.29 10.26
CA THR A 314 -15.73 -4.42 11.35
C THR A 314 -15.63 -2.93 11.04
N VAL A 315 -16.15 -2.46 9.92
CA VAL A 315 -15.93 -1.07 9.47
C VAL A 315 -17.29 -0.36 9.30
N PRO A 316 -17.60 0.67 10.10
CA PRO A 316 -18.68 1.61 9.78
C PRO A 316 -18.52 2.09 8.34
N ALA A 317 -19.61 2.23 7.58
CA ALA A 317 -19.54 2.74 6.21
C ALA A 317 -18.89 4.14 6.23
N TYR A 318 -17.59 4.21 5.89
CA TYR A 318 -16.84 5.45 5.92
C TYR A 318 -16.84 6.11 4.54
N ALA A 319 -16.75 7.44 4.56
CA ALA A 319 -16.86 8.32 3.41
C ALA A 319 -15.76 8.12 2.36
N HIS A 320 -16.09 8.48 1.12
CA HIS A 320 -15.13 8.65 0.03
C HIS A 320 -14.19 9.83 0.35
N GLY A 321 -12.89 9.56 0.43
CA GLY A 321 -11.89 10.58 0.26
C GLY A 321 -11.60 10.71 -1.23
N GLU A 322 -12.33 11.56 -1.95
CA GLU A 322 -11.67 12.23 -3.07
C GLU A 322 -10.51 13.01 -2.46
N SER A 323 -9.31 12.89 -3.03
CA SER A 323 -8.18 13.70 -2.60
C SER A 323 -8.45 15.15 -3.01
N ALA A 324 -9.41 15.79 -2.34
CA ALA A 324 -9.58 17.23 -2.37
C ALA A 324 -8.28 17.75 -1.78
N MET A 325 -7.38 18.18 -2.68
CA MET A 325 -6.07 18.75 -2.36
C MET A 325 -6.23 19.84 -1.29
N ARG A 326 -6.27 19.46 -0.02
CA ARG A 326 -5.91 20.37 1.05
C ARG A 326 -4.38 20.41 0.99
N PRO A 327 -3.78 21.55 0.64
CA PRO A 327 -2.34 21.65 0.55
C PRO A 327 -1.76 21.12 1.86
N PHE A 328 -0.94 20.08 1.75
CA PHE A 328 -0.17 19.58 2.87
C PHE A 328 0.65 20.77 3.40
N CYS A 329 0.28 21.28 4.57
CA CYS A 329 1.01 22.35 5.25
C CYS A 329 2.00 21.68 6.21
N PRO A 330 3.28 21.52 5.84
CA PRO A 330 4.28 21.03 6.77
C PRO A 330 4.54 22.12 7.81
N GLY A 331 3.84 22.09 8.96
CA GLY A 331 4.10 23.05 10.03
C GLY A 331 3.00 23.34 11.04
N ARG A 332 2.22 22.35 11.47
CA ARG A 332 1.50 22.45 12.75
C ARG A 332 1.73 21.19 13.58
#